data_AF-A0A7S1VQK9-F1
#
_entry.id   AF-A0A7S1VQK9-F1
#
_cell.length_a   1.000
_cell.length_b   1.000
_cell.length_c   1.000
_cell.angle_alpha   90.00
_cell.angle_beta   90.00
_cell.angle_gamma   90.00
#
_symmetry.space_group_name_H-M   'P 1'
#
loop_
_entity.id
_entity.type
_entity.pdbx_description
1 polymer ?
#
loop_
_entity_poly.entity_id
_entity_poly.type
_entity_poly.pdbx_seq_one_letter_code
_entity_poly.pdbx_strand_id
1 'polypeptide(L)'
;APNHDSNTNSIKEVNERRKANIKNGMDAGAVSALRKQLPVIFHSGPPMLCPGPTTSPLNKLQTHAAWDSAGTKGVKWDISKAMNSIRKSIDRGIRSHLTSRPTQNGGKGRQLAEICLAVTLRFVTEFCQFMTDTYTSLHSTAQYPADRAWALTTRLGERVLLDLFKSREHLFEEINFENKTEVAAKILFAVFQTHDMMTEYSKHHFVDHPSISAEYVKFLSMNSGVELLGSLEKRLEAVEAANKTAAEGRKKADVAGNKASDAASAVKALKSRLESLDAKVKDLAKNKQDKE
;
A
#
# COMPACT_ATOMS: atom_id res chain seq x y z
N ALA A 1 16.54 -14.74 -24.16
CA ALA A 1 16.32 -16.18 -23.92
C ALA A 1 15.66 -16.37 -22.56
N PRO A 2 14.34 -16.61 -22.48
CA PRO A 2 13.70 -16.91 -21.20
C PRO A 2 12.84 -18.17 -21.31
N ASN A 3 13.28 -19.29 -20.71
CA ASN A 3 12.37 -20.40 -20.35
C ASN A 3 13.01 -21.51 -19.49
N HIS A 4 14.21 -21.31 -18.93
CA HIS A 4 14.91 -22.40 -18.23
C HIS A 4 14.56 -22.53 -16.72
N ASP A 5 14.00 -21.48 -16.09
CA ASP A 5 13.75 -21.46 -14.63
C ASP A 5 12.32 -21.87 -14.22
N SER A 6 11.34 -21.71 -15.12
CA SER A 6 9.95 -22.15 -14.87
C SER A 6 9.84 -23.69 -14.89
N ASN A 7 10.62 -24.34 -15.77
CA ASN A 7 10.54 -25.78 -15.97
C ASN A 7 11.28 -26.57 -14.87
N THR A 8 12.36 -26.02 -14.31
CA THR A 8 13.14 -26.65 -13.23
C THR A 8 12.40 -26.65 -11.89
N ASN A 9 11.59 -25.62 -11.59
CA ASN A 9 10.72 -25.60 -10.40
C ASN A 9 9.58 -26.63 -10.51
N SER A 10 8.97 -26.77 -11.69
CA SER A 10 7.95 -27.79 -11.95
C SER A 10 8.50 -29.22 -11.79
N ILE A 11 9.72 -29.48 -12.28
CA ILE A 11 10.37 -30.80 -12.16
C ILE A 11 10.77 -31.12 -10.71
N LYS A 12 11.25 -30.13 -9.93
CA LYS A 12 11.51 -30.32 -8.49
C LYS A 12 10.22 -30.63 -7.73
N GLU A 13 9.13 -29.91 -8.01
CA GLU A 13 7.84 -30.12 -7.37
C GLU A 13 7.24 -31.49 -7.74
N VAL A 14 7.40 -31.95 -8.99
CA VAL A 14 7.00 -33.30 -9.43
C VAL A 14 7.85 -34.41 -8.79
N ASN A 15 9.14 -34.18 -8.60
CA ASN A 15 10.03 -35.14 -7.92
C ASN A 15 9.77 -35.22 -6.41
N GLU A 16 9.42 -34.11 -5.75
CA GLU A 16 8.98 -34.11 -4.36
C GLU A 16 7.62 -34.78 -4.18
N ARG A 17 6.68 -34.59 -5.13
CA ARG A 17 5.40 -35.32 -5.18
C ARG A 17 5.59 -36.83 -5.28
N ARG A 18 6.57 -37.28 -6.08
CA ARG A 18 6.95 -38.71 -6.18
C ARG A 18 7.59 -39.23 -4.90
N LYS A 19 8.46 -38.45 -4.25
CA LYS A 19 9.11 -38.83 -2.97
C LYS A 19 8.12 -38.91 -1.80
N ALA A 20 7.06 -38.11 -1.79
CA ALA A 20 6.07 -38.10 -0.71
C ALA A 20 4.96 -39.18 -0.82
N ASN A 21 4.93 -39.98 -1.90
CA ASN A 21 3.92 -41.02 -2.14
C ASN A 21 2.46 -40.51 -2.01
N ILE A 22 2.23 -39.25 -2.38
CA ILE A 22 0.92 -38.59 -2.31
C ILE A 22 0.14 -38.97 -3.57
N LYS A 23 -0.85 -39.86 -3.43
CA LYS A 23 -1.62 -40.42 -4.56
C LYS A 23 -2.70 -39.48 -5.12
N ASN A 24 -3.11 -38.48 -4.36
CA ASN A 24 -4.23 -37.59 -4.69
C ASN A 24 -3.73 -36.16 -4.97
N GLY A 25 -4.17 -35.56 -6.07
CA GLY A 25 -3.79 -34.20 -6.46
C GLY A 25 -4.22 -33.13 -5.44
N MET A 26 -5.32 -33.36 -4.70
CA MET A 26 -5.77 -32.45 -3.65
C MET A 26 -4.80 -32.40 -2.47
N ASP A 27 -4.30 -33.57 -2.03
CA ASP A 27 -3.36 -33.68 -0.91
C ASP A 27 -2.02 -33.03 -1.27
N ALA A 28 -1.56 -33.20 -2.51
CA ALA A 28 -0.36 -32.55 -3.02
C ALA A 28 -0.55 -31.02 -3.07
N GLY A 29 -1.74 -30.56 -3.45
CA GLY A 29 -2.10 -29.14 -3.43
C GLY A 29 -2.10 -28.55 -2.03
N ALA A 30 -2.63 -29.27 -1.04
CA ALA A 30 -2.64 -28.84 0.36
C ALA A 30 -1.23 -28.75 0.95
N VAL A 31 -0.37 -29.76 0.71
CA VAL A 31 1.03 -29.74 1.14
C VAL A 31 1.82 -28.64 0.45
N SER A 32 1.61 -28.43 -0.86
CA SER A 32 2.22 -27.31 -1.59
C SER A 32 1.76 -25.96 -1.04
N ALA A 33 0.48 -25.80 -0.68
CA ALA A 33 -0.04 -24.59 -0.08
C ALA A 33 0.55 -24.29 1.30
N LEU A 34 0.79 -25.31 2.13
CA LEU A 34 1.41 -25.15 3.44
C LEU A 34 2.82 -24.55 3.39
N ARG A 35 3.57 -24.84 2.31
CA ARG A 35 4.93 -24.34 2.09
C ARG A 35 5.00 -22.94 1.50
N LYS A 36 3.87 -22.38 1.07
CA LYS A 36 3.84 -21.02 0.50
C LYS A 36 3.88 -19.99 1.62
N GLN A 37 4.82 -19.07 1.50
CA GLN A 37 4.97 -17.92 2.41
C GLN A 37 3.74 -17.02 2.34
N LEU A 38 3.26 -16.76 1.11
CA LEU A 38 2.09 -15.94 0.85
C LEU A 38 1.06 -16.72 0.04
N PRO A 39 -0.24 -16.58 0.34
CA PRO A 39 -1.31 -17.15 -0.47
C PRO A 39 -1.25 -16.67 -1.92
N VAL A 40 -1.44 -17.61 -2.86
CA VAL A 40 -1.37 -17.34 -4.31
C VAL A 40 -2.37 -16.31 -4.81
N ILE A 41 -3.43 -16.05 -4.05
CA ILE A 41 -4.42 -15.04 -4.38
C ILE A 41 -3.89 -13.62 -4.17
N PHE A 42 -2.89 -13.44 -3.30
CA PHE A 42 -2.29 -12.15 -2.98
C PHE A 42 -0.94 -11.92 -3.65
N HIS A 43 -0.17 -12.99 -3.86
CA HIS A 43 1.19 -12.88 -4.36
C HIS A 43 1.57 -14.05 -5.28
N SER A 44 2.38 -13.77 -6.30
CA SER A 44 3.05 -14.76 -7.14
C SER A 44 4.57 -14.56 -7.08
N GLY A 45 5.32 -15.62 -6.74
CA GLY A 45 6.79 -15.56 -6.69
C GLY A 45 7.33 -15.35 -5.26
N PRO A 46 8.62 -15.01 -5.13
CA PRO A 46 9.24 -14.73 -3.83
C PRO A 46 8.79 -13.35 -3.29
N PRO A 47 8.64 -13.18 -1.96
CA PRO A 47 8.25 -11.90 -1.37
C PRO A 47 9.20 -10.76 -1.76
N MET A 48 8.64 -9.55 -1.83
CA MET A 48 9.42 -8.36 -2.15
C MET A 48 10.20 -7.89 -0.91
N LEU A 49 11.54 -7.89 -1.00
CA LEU A 49 12.41 -7.55 0.13
C LEU A 49 12.33 -6.07 0.54
N CYS A 50 12.08 -5.16 -0.41
CA CYS A 50 12.01 -3.72 -0.16
C CYS A 50 11.01 -3.05 -1.13
N PRO A 51 9.70 -3.09 -0.86
CA PRO A 51 8.74 -2.34 -1.66
C PRO A 51 9.01 -0.83 -1.53
N GLY A 52 8.76 -0.07 -2.61
CA GLY A 52 8.72 1.38 -2.55
C GLY A 52 7.58 1.90 -1.66
N PRO A 53 7.59 3.19 -1.27
CA PRO A 53 6.64 3.76 -0.32
C PRO A 53 5.19 3.78 -0.79
N THR A 54 4.98 3.61 -2.10
CA THR A 54 3.68 3.57 -2.79
C THR A 54 3.43 2.22 -3.46
N THR A 55 4.35 1.26 -3.27
CA THR A 55 4.28 -0.07 -3.89
C THR A 55 3.79 -1.10 -2.87
N SER A 56 2.76 -1.84 -3.26
CA SER A 56 2.28 -2.98 -2.48
C SER A 56 3.27 -4.16 -2.60
N PRO A 57 3.69 -4.79 -1.49
CA PRO A 57 4.44 -6.04 -1.53
C PRO A 57 3.62 -7.24 -2.06
N LEU A 58 2.30 -7.14 -2.01
CA LEU A 58 1.38 -8.16 -2.51
C LEU A 58 1.16 -7.90 -4.00
N ASN A 59 1.90 -8.59 -4.87
CA ASN A 59 2.00 -8.20 -6.27
C ASN A 59 0.71 -8.29 -7.08
N LYS A 60 -0.29 -9.06 -6.61
CA LYS A 60 -1.64 -9.11 -7.19
C LYS A 60 -2.59 -8.05 -6.65
N LEU A 61 -2.17 -7.35 -5.60
CA LEU A 61 -2.93 -6.32 -4.89
C LEU A 61 -2.19 -4.98 -4.95
N GLN A 62 -1.90 -4.50 -6.16
CA GLN A 62 -1.21 -3.21 -6.33
C GLN A 62 -2.09 -1.99 -5.97
N THR A 63 -3.41 -2.11 -6.03
CA THR A 63 -4.34 -1.02 -5.76
C THR A 63 -5.48 -1.47 -4.84
N HIS A 64 -6.05 -0.53 -4.09
CA HIS A 64 -7.23 -0.80 -3.27
C HIS A 64 -8.42 -1.29 -4.12
N ALA A 65 -8.56 -0.81 -5.37
CA ALA A 65 -9.61 -1.27 -6.28
C ALA A 65 -9.51 -2.78 -6.61
N ALA A 66 -8.29 -3.34 -6.66
CA ALA A 66 -8.08 -4.78 -6.84
C ALA A 66 -8.51 -5.59 -5.61
N TRP A 67 -8.45 -4.97 -4.42
CA TRP A 67 -8.94 -5.56 -3.17
C TRP A 67 -10.45 -5.48 -3.06
N ASP A 68 -11.00 -4.28 -3.20
CA ASP A 68 -12.43 -3.99 -3.03
C ASP A 68 -12.85 -2.85 -3.97
N SER A 69 -13.76 -3.18 -4.89
CA SER A 69 -14.43 -2.22 -5.78
C SER A 69 -15.90 -2.10 -5.37
N ALA A 70 -16.17 -1.21 -4.41
CA ALA A 70 -17.51 -0.92 -3.89
C ALA A 70 -18.28 -2.15 -3.40
N GLY A 71 -17.60 -3.14 -2.82
CA GLY A 71 -18.18 -4.36 -2.26
C GLY A 71 -18.71 -5.36 -3.29
N THR A 72 -18.55 -5.11 -4.59
CA THR A 72 -19.14 -5.94 -5.65
C THR A 72 -18.13 -6.77 -6.43
N LYS A 73 -16.85 -6.36 -6.41
CA LYS A 73 -15.75 -6.99 -7.14
C LYS A 73 -14.44 -6.84 -6.34
N GLY A 74 -13.45 -7.64 -6.70
CA GLY A 74 -12.12 -7.61 -6.09
C GLY A 74 -11.86 -8.85 -5.23
N VAL A 75 -10.62 -8.98 -4.80
CA VAL A 75 -10.13 -10.17 -4.09
C VAL A 75 -10.91 -10.43 -2.79
N LYS A 76 -11.32 -9.38 -2.06
CA LYS A 76 -12.15 -9.51 -0.86
C LYS A 76 -13.50 -10.18 -1.16
N TRP A 77 -14.13 -9.78 -2.27
CA TRP A 77 -15.40 -10.35 -2.71
C TRP A 77 -15.22 -11.80 -3.15
N ASP A 78 -14.15 -12.10 -3.89
CA ASP A 78 -13.84 -13.47 -4.33
C ASP A 78 -13.63 -14.41 -3.13
N ILE A 79 -12.88 -13.96 -2.11
CA ILE A 79 -12.68 -14.70 -0.85
C ILE A 79 -14.02 -14.95 -0.17
N SER A 80 -14.83 -13.90 0.00
CA SER A 80 -16.12 -13.97 0.69
C SER A 80 -17.08 -14.95 -0.01
N LYS A 81 -17.12 -14.93 -1.34
CA LYS A 81 -17.93 -15.86 -2.15
C LYS A 81 -17.43 -17.29 -2.05
N ALA A 82 -16.11 -17.49 -2.09
CA ALA A 82 -15.48 -18.81 -2.02
C ALA A 82 -15.62 -19.45 -0.62
N MET A 83 -15.64 -18.66 0.45
CA MET A 83 -15.68 -19.13 1.84
C MET A 83 -16.82 -20.11 2.12
N ASN A 84 -18.03 -19.83 1.64
CA ASN A 84 -19.18 -20.72 1.85
C ASN A 84 -19.01 -22.08 1.16
N SER A 85 -18.41 -22.08 -0.03
CA SER A 85 -18.10 -23.31 -0.76
C SER A 85 -17.01 -24.11 -0.05
N ILE A 86 -15.93 -23.44 0.35
CA ILE A 86 -14.81 -24.03 1.10
C ILE A 86 -15.30 -24.64 2.41
N ARG A 87 -16.10 -23.91 3.19
CA ARG A 87 -16.70 -24.40 4.43
C ARG A 87 -17.46 -25.70 4.21
N LYS A 88 -18.37 -25.74 3.23
CA LYS A 88 -19.17 -26.94 2.92
C LYS A 88 -18.30 -28.11 2.45
N SER A 89 -17.25 -27.82 1.68
CA SER A 89 -16.31 -28.84 1.18
C SER A 89 -15.52 -29.47 2.33
N ILE A 90 -14.92 -28.65 3.19
CA ILE A 90 -14.12 -29.13 4.33
C ILE A 90 -15.03 -29.83 5.36
N ASP A 91 -16.20 -29.28 5.68
CA ASP A 91 -17.15 -29.91 6.60
C ASP A 91 -17.59 -31.30 6.11
N ARG A 92 -17.81 -31.45 4.80
CA ARG A 92 -18.09 -32.76 4.19
C ARG A 92 -16.91 -33.72 4.37
N GLY A 93 -15.68 -33.26 4.15
CA GLY A 93 -14.46 -34.06 4.35
C GLY A 93 -14.27 -34.50 5.80
N ILE A 94 -14.50 -33.58 6.75
CA ILE A 94 -14.49 -33.87 8.19
C ILE A 94 -15.51 -34.96 8.50
N ARG A 95 -16.75 -34.81 8.03
CA ARG A 95 -17.79 -35.81 8.23
C ARG A 95 -17.44 -37.13 7.57
N SER A 96 -16.95 -37.17 6.34
CA SER A 96 -16.66 -38.44 5.64
C SER A 96 -15.49 -39.20 6.23
N HIS A 97 -14.45 -38.51 6.73
CA HIS A 97 -13.22 -39.15 7.19
C HIS A 97 -13.15 -39.37 8.70
N LEU A 98 -13.87 -38.58 9.50
CA LEU A 98 -13.79 -38.62 10.97
C LEU A 98 -15.05 -39.18 11.64
N THR A 99 -16.05 -39.67 10.89
CA THR A 99 -17.24 -40.33 11.46
C THR A 99 -17.15 -41.86 11.55
N SER A 100 -16.18 -42.50 10.89
CA SER A 100 -16.18 -43.96 10.68
C SER A 100 -15.66 -44.81 11.85
N ARG A 101 -15.42 -44.26 13.05
CA ARG A 101 -15.02 -45.07 14.22
C ARG A 101 -15.94 -44.87 15.41
N PRO A 102 -16.83 -45.84 15.72
CA PRO A 102 -17.56 -45.89 16.97
C PRO A 102 -16.61 -46.39 18.06
N THR A 103 -15.64 -45.57 18.44
CA THR A 103 -14.93 -45.75 19.71
C THR A 103 -15.19 -44.51 20.55
N GLN A 104 -15.18 -44.64 21.87
CA GLN A 104 -15.53 -43.57 22.82
C GLN A 104 -14.71 -42.26 22.67
N ASN A 105 -13.68 -42.24 21.81
CA ASN A 105 -12.86 -41.07 21.47
C ASN A 105 -13.06 -40.54 20.03
N GLY A 106 -13.86 -41.19 19.18
CA GLY A 106 -14.05 -40.82 17.77
C GLY A 106 -14.66 -39.43 17.54
N GLY A 107 -15.40 -38.89 18.51
CA GLY A 107 -15.96 -37.54 18.46
C GLY A 107 -14.92 -36.42 18.64
N LYS A 108 -13.82 -36.66 19.37
CA LYS A 108 -12.88 -35.59 19.74
C LYS A 108 -12.09 -35.06 18.55
N GLY A 109 -11.62 -35.95 17.67
CA GLY A 109 -10.91 -35.54 16.45
C GLY A 109 -11.79 -34.76 15.49
N ARG A 110 -13.07 -35.16 15.38
CA ARG A 110 -14.07 -34.42 14.62
C ARG A 110 -14.33 -33.03 15.20
N GLN A 111 -14.58 -32.94 16.51
CA GLN A 111 -14.80 -31.67 17.19
C GLN A 111 -13.62 -30.72 17.02
N LEU A 112 -12.38 -31.23 17.17
CA LEU A 112 -11.18 -30.44 16.94
C LEU A 112 -11.10 -29.90 15.51
N ALA A 113 -11.39 -30.74 14.50
CA ALA A 113 -11.40 -30.30 13.11
C ALA A 113 -12.50 -29.25 12.83
N GLU A 114 -13.68 -29.41 13.42
CA GLU A 114 -14.78 -28.43 13.33
C GLU A 114 -14.40 -27.08 13.97
N ILE A 115 -13.71 -27.12 15.13
CA ILE A 115 -13.17 -25.92 15.79
C ILE A 115 -12.11 -25.23 14.91
N CYS A 116 -11.13 -25.98 14.39
CA CYS A 116 -10.11 -25.44 13.49
C CYS A 116 -10.73 -24.77 12.25
N LEU A 117 -11.73 -25.40 11.64
CA LEU A 117 -12.47 -24.82 10.52
C LEU A 117 -13.15 -23.50 10.92
N ALA A 118 -13.83 -23.47 12.07
CA ALA A 118 -14.51 -22.27 12.55
C ALA A 118 -13.51 -21.12 12.82
N VAL A 119 -12.38 -21.42 13.47
CA VAL A 119 -11.30 -20.45 13.75
C VAL A 119 -10.72 -19.91 12.44
N THR A 120 -10.41 -20.78 11.48
CA THR A 120 -9.87 -20.36 10.18
C THR A 120 -10.83 -19.43 9.43
N LEU A 121 -12.13 -19.77 9.37
CA LEU A 121 -13.13 -18.95 8.69
C LEU A 121 -13.30 -17.57 9.36
N ARG A 122 -13.32 -17.56 10.69
CA ARG A 122 -13.38 -16.32 11.47
C ARG A 122 -12.14 -15.46 11.22
N PHE A 123 -10.94 -16.04 11.32
CA PHE A 123 -9.69 -15.35 11.08
C PHE A 123 -9.63 -14.72 9.69
N VAL A 124 -10.01 -15.45 8.63
CA VAL A 124 -10.02 -14.91 7.26
C VAL A 124 -10.99 -13.74 7.13
N THR A 125 -12.15 -13.80 7.80
CA THR A 125 -13.12 -12.71 7.83
C THR A 125 -12.55 -11.47 8.52
N GLU A 126 -11.95 -11.66 9.71
CA GLU A 126 -11.34 -10.58 10.48
C GLU A 126 -10.14 -9.97 9.75
N PHE A 127 -9.31 -10.78 9.09
CA PHE A 127 -8.20 -10.31 8.26
C PHE A 127 -8.68 -9.44 7.08
N CYS A 128 -9.74 -9.88 6.37
CA CYS A 128 -10.33 -9.09 5.30
C CYS A 128 -10.88 -7.75 5.83
N GLN A 129 -11.49 -7.76 7.00
CA GLN A 129 -12.02 -6.56 7.63
C GLN A 129 -10.89 -5.62 8.05
N PHE A 130 -9.85 -6.15 8.71
CA PHE A 130 -8.63 -5.43 9.07
C PHE A 130 -8.00 -4.70 7.88
N MET A 131 -7.86 -5.37 6.73
CA MET A 131 -7.32 -4.75 5.51
C MET A 131 -8.18 -3.57 5.03
N THR A 132 -9.51 -3.72 5.03
CA THR A 132 -10.42 -2.63 4.65
C THR A 132 -10.36 -1.47 5.65
N ASP A 133 -10.47 -1.75 6.95
CA ASP A 133 -10.54 -0.72 7.98
C ASP A 133 -9.23 0.06 8.10
N THR A 134 -8.10 -0.63 7.97
CA THR A 134 -6.77 0.00 7.97
C THR A 134 -6.62 0.96 6.80
N TYR A 135 -7.01 0.55 5.59
CA TYR A 135 -6.97 1.45 4.44
C TYR A 135 -7.88 2.65 4.63
N THR A 136 -9.13 2.44 5.06
CA THR A 136 -10.08 3.52 5.30
C THR A 136 -9.60 4.48 6.37
N SER A 137 -9.01 3.98 7.47
CA SER A 137 -8.43 4.82 8.52
C SER A 137 -7.27 5.67 7.97
N LEU A 138 -6.34 5.06 7.23
CA LEU A 138 -5.19 5.79 6.68
C LEU A 138 -5.58 6.81 5.61
N HIS A 139 -6.44 6.42 4.67
CA HIS A 139 -6.81 7.27 3.56
C HIS A 139 -7.83 8.34 3.94
N SER A 140 -8.90 7.96 4.65
CA SER A 140 -10.01 8.87 4.94
C SER A 140 -9.78 9.67 6.23
N THR A 141 -9.19 9.07 7.27
CA THR A 141 -8.99 9.74 8.57
C THR A 141 -7.64 10.44 8.64
N ALA A 142 -6.55 9.74 8.30
CA ALA A 142 -5.20 10.30 8.36
C ALA A 142 -4.80 11.06 7.07
N GLN A 143 -5.66 11.08 6.05
CA GLN A 143 -5.46 11.80 4.78
C GLN A 143 -4.21 11.39 4.00
N TYR A 144 -3.76 10.14 4.13
CA TYR A 144 -2.65 9.63 3.33
C TYR A 144 -3.09 9.53 1.86
N PRO A 145 -2.19 9.82 0.90
CA PRO A 145 -2.42 9.51 -0.51
C PRO A 145 -2.85 8.05 -0.70
N ALA A 146 -3.80 7.79 -1.60
CA ALA A 146 -4.44 6.49 -1.73
C ALA A 146 -3.44 5.34 -1.99
N ASP A 147 -2.45 5.57 -2.85
CA ASP A 147 -1.38 4.63 -3.17
C ASP A 147 -0.50 4.32 -1.94
N ARG A 148 -0.13 5.35 -1.16
CA ARG A 148 0.65 5.20 0.07
C ARG A 148 -0.14 4.51 1.19
N ALA A 149 -1.40 4.90 1.39
CA ALA A 149 -2.31 4.26 2.35
C ALA A 149 -2.46 2.76 2.03
N TRP A 150 -2.61 2.43 0.74
CA TRP A 150 -2.72 1.05 0.29
C TRP A 150 -1.42 0.27 0.41
N ALA A 151 -0.27 0.88 0.07
CA ALA A 151 1.04 0.27 0.23
C ALA A 151 1.34 -0.07 1.69
N LEU A 152 1.01 0.82 2.63
CA LEU A 152 1.13 0.53 4.06
C LEU A 152 0.18 -0.59 4.48
N THR A 153 -1.10 -0.50 4.10
CA THR A 153 -2.10 -1.53 4.44
C THR A 153 -1.67 -2.92 3.98
N THR A 154 -1.17 -3.05 2.75
CA THR A 154 -0.69 -4.32 2.19
C THR A 154 0.59 -4.83 2.83
N ARG A 155 1.49 -3.96 3.31
CA ARG A 155 2.65 -4.36 4.13
C ARG A 155 2.22 -4.93 5.48
N LEU A 156 1.26 -4.29 6.14
CA LEU A 156 0.73 -4.81 7.39
C LEU A 156 0.02 -6.15 7.17
N GLY A 157 -0.77 -6.27 6.11
CA GLY A 157 -1.40 -7.53 5.72
C GLY A 157 -0.38 -8.64 5.37
N GLU A 158 0.68 -8.31 4.63
CA GLU A 158 1.78 -9.23 4.36
C GLU A 158 2.43 -9.70 5.66
N ARG A 159 2.67 -8.80 6.61
CA ARG A 159 3.27 -9.15 7.90
C ARG A 159 2.49 -10.22 8.65
N VAL A 160 1.16 -10.10 8.69
CA VAL A 160 0.27 -11.13 9.28
C VAL A 160 0.51 -12.47 8.60
N LEU A 161 0.48 -12.50 7.27
CA LEU A 161 0.61 -13.74 6.49
C LEU A 161 1.98 -14.40 6.67
N LEU A 162 3.03 -13.59 6.75
CA LEU A 162 4.39 -14.05 7.01
C LEU A 162 4.53 -14.61 8.43
N ASP A 163 3.90 -14.03 9.44
CA ASP A 163 3.92 -14.57 10.80
C ASP A 163 3.21 -15.92 10.88
N LEU A 164 2.07 -16.08 10.18
CA LEU A 164 1.42 -17.39 10.04
C LEU A 164 2.33 -18.42 9.38
N PHE A 165 3.07 -18.03 8.33
CA PHE A 165 4.00 -18.93 7.68
C PHE A 165 5.20 -19.28 8.57
N LYS A 166 5.82 -18.29 9.21
CA LYS A 166 6.96 -18.47 10.12
C LYS A 166 6.66 -19.42 11.26
N SER A 167 5.42 -19.42 11.75
CA SER A 167 4.98 -20.35 12.80
C SER A 167 5.17 -21.83 12.43
N ARG A 168 5.26 -22.16 11.14
CA ARG A 168 5.38 -23.53 10.62
C ARG A 168 6.55 -23.76 9.66
N GLU A 169 7.39 -22.76 9.40
CA GLU A 169 8.44 -22.81 8.36
C GLU A 169 9.45 -23.93 8.63
N HIS A 170 9.97 -24.00 9.87
CA HIS A 170 11.01 -24.95 10.27
C HIS A 170 10.55 -26.42 10.18
N LEU A 171 9.24 -26.68 10.22
CA LEU A 171 8.72 -28.05 10.22
C LEU A 171 8.94 -28.78 8.90
N PHE A 172 9.14 -28.06 7.80
CA PHE A 172 9.28 -28.64 6.47
C PHE A 172 10.71 -29.03 6.10
N GLU A 173 11.71 -28.47 6.78
CA GLU A 173 13.12 -28.74 6.51
C GLU A 173 13.54 -30.14 6.99
N GLU A 174 12.86 -30.67 8.00
CA GLU A 174 13.23 -31.91 8.69
C GLU A 174 12.29 -33.09 8.38
N ILE A 175 11.37 -32.98 7.42
CA ILE A 175 10.37 -34.04 7.19
C ILE A 175 11.00 -35.25 6.51
N ASN A 176 11.03 -36.38 7.21
CA ASN A 176 11.23 -37.67 6.58
C ASN A 176 9.94 -38.14 5.88
N PHE A 177 9.89 -37.98 4.56
CA PHE A 177 8.72 -38.38 3.75
C PHE A 177 8.48 -39.89 3.66
N GLU A 178 9.43 -40.71 4.12
CA GLU A 178 9.27 -42.17 4.15
C GLU A 178 8.36 -42.62 5.30
N ASN A 179 8.32 -41.85 6.40
CA ASN A 179 7.49 -42.14 7.57
C ASN A 179 6.17 -41.35 7.54
N LYS A 180 5.11 -41.99 7.04
CA LYS A 180 3.77 -41.38 6.92
C LYS A 180 3.21 -40.87 8.25
N THR A 181 3.51 -41.54 9.36
CA THR A 181 3.03 -41.13 10.69
C THR A 181 3.73 -39.85 11.15
N GLU A 182 5.04 -39.76 10.92
CA GLU A 182 5.82 -38.56 11.20
C GLU A 182 5.35 -37.38 10.36
N VAL A 183 5.14 -37.60 9.05
CA VAL A 183 4.58 -36.58 8.14
C VAL A 183 3.24 -36.08 8.65
N ALA A 184 2.32 -36.99 9.01
CA ALA A 184 1.00 -36.62 9.52
C ALA A 184 1.09 -35.83 10.83
N ALA A 185 1.96 -36.25 11.76
CA ALA A 185 2.17 -35.56 13.03
C ALA A 185 2.74 -34.14 12.83
N LYS A 186 3.74 -33.98 11.95
CA LYS A 186 4.34 -32.67 11.62
C LYS A 186 3.34 -31.75 10.94
N ILE A 187 2.53 -32.25 10.00
CA ILE A 187 1.46 -31.46 9.37
C ILE A 187 0.43 -31.02 10.41
N LEU A 188 -0.01 -31.92 11.29
CA LEU A 188 -0.98 -31.58 12.33
C LEU A 188 -0.43 -30.52 13.29
N PHE A 189 0.83 -30.66 13.70
CA PHE A 189 1.51 -29.68 14.54
C PHE A 189 1.67 -28.31 13.85
N ALA A 190 2.03 -28.29 12.56
CA ALA A 190 2.08 -27.07 11.75
C ALA A 190 0.73 -26.35 11.70
N VAL A 191 -0.36 -27.12 11.56
CA VAL A 191 -1.73 -26.59 11.58
C VAL A 191 -2.03 -25.96 12.93
N PHE A 192 -1.70 -26.61 14.05
CA PHE A 192 -1.93 -26.05 15.38
C PHE A 192 -1.14 -24.78 15.64
N GLN A 193 0.16 -24.75 15.33
CA GLN A 193 0.97 -23.53 15.46
C GLN A 193 0.40 -22.36 14.63
N THR A 194 -0.10 -22.66 13.43
CA THR A 194 -0.78 -21.65 12.61
C THR A 194 -2.06 -21.15 13.28
N HIS A 195 -2.85 -22.03 13.90
CA HIS A 195 -4.08 -21.65 14.61
C HIS A 195 -3.80 -20.86 15.89
N ASP A 196 -2.71 -21.17 16.60
CA ASP A 196 -2.27 -20.41 17.77
C ASP A 196 -1.95 -18.96 17.35
N MET A 197 -1.18 -18.79 16.27
CA MET A 197 -0.89 -17.47 15.70
C MET A 197 -2.16 -16.75 15.21
N MET A 198 -3.10 -17.45 14.55
CA MET A 198 -4.40 -16.87 14.19
C MET A 198 -5.16 -16.35 15.42
N THR A 199 -5.18 -17.14 16.49
CA THR A 199 -5.86 -16.79 17.74
C THR A 199 -5.20 -15.60 18.43
N GLU A 200 -3.86 -15.53 18.40
CA GLU A 200 -3.09 -14.39 18.90
C GLU A 200 -3.46 -13.09 18.16
N TYR A 201 -3.45 -13.11 16.82
CA TYR A 201 -3.88 -11.96 16.01
C TYR A 201 -5.32 -11.55 16.27
N SER A 202 -6.25 -12.51 16.32
CA SER A 202 -7.66 -12.24 16.64
C SER A 202 -7.85 -11.66 18.03
N LYS A 203 -7.08 -12.10 19.03
CA LYS A 203 -7.10 -11.55 20.41
C LYS A 203 -6.66 -10.10 20.46
N HIS A 204 -5.72 -9.71 19.60
CA HIS A 204 -5.20 -8.34 19.49
C HIS A 204 -5.92 -7.50 18.42
N HIS A 205 -7.03 -7.98 17.86
CA HIS A 205 -7.76 -7.31 16.79
C HIS A 205 -6.86 -6.84 15.62
N PHE A 206 -5.76 -7.56 15.39
CA PHE A 206 -4.68 -7.24 14.45
C PHE A 206 -3.90 -5.95 14.75
N VAL A 207 -4.58 -4.80 14.92
CA VAL A 207 -3.95 -3.47 15.07
C VAL A 207 -3.06 -3.40 16.32
N ASP A 208 -3.48 -4.02 17.42
CA ASP A 208 -2.76 -3.99 18.69
C ASP A 208 -1.68 -5.07 18.78
N HIS A 209 -1.44 -5.82 17.70
CA HIS A 209 -0.43 -6.87 17.68
C HIS A 209 0.98 -6.26 17.58
N PRO A 210 1.96 -6.67 18.42
CA PRO A 210 3.30 -6.11 18.40
C PRO A 210 3.99 -6.13 17.03
N SER A 211 3.81 -7.20 16.24
CA SER A 211 4.35 -7.26 14.86
C SER A 211 3.81 -6.17 13.94
N ILE A 212 2.53 -5.80 14.10
CA ILE A 212 1.87 -4.77 13.28
C ILE A 212 2.36 -3.40 13.69
N SER A 213 2.41 -3.13 15.00
CA SER A 213 2.96 -1.90 15.54
C SER A 213 4.42 -1.68 15.09
N ALA A 214 5.25 -2.73 15.15
CA ALA A 214 6.64 -2.66 14.71
C ALA A 214 6.78 -2.35 13.21
N GLU A 215 5.99 -3.00 12.35
CA GLU A 215 6.03 -2.73 10.91
C GLU A 215 5.49 -1.33 10.58
N TYR A 216 4.49 -0.86 11.33
CA TYR A 216 3.97 0.51 11.22
C TYR A 216 5.04 1.55 11.58
N VAL A 217 5.72 1.39 12.72
CA VAL A 217 6.82 2.28 13.14
C VAL A 217 7.96 2.27 12.13
N LYS A 218 8.33 1.09 11.61
CA LYS A 218 9.32 0.95 10.54
C LYS A 218 8.91 1.70 9.27
N PHE A 219 7.64 1.64 8.90
CA PHE A 219 7.15 2.42 7.77
C PHE A 219 7.28 3.93 8.02
N LEU A 220 6.86 4.42 9.19
CA LEU A 220 6.97 5.85 9.52
C LEU A 220 8.43 6.33 9.51
N SER A 221 9.34 5.55 10.10
CA SER A 221 10.76 5.92 10.15
C SER A 221 11.38 6.00 8.76
N MET A 222 11.07 5.05 7.88
CA MET A 222 11.58 5.02 6.50
C MET A 222 10.99 6.11 5.60
N ASN A 223 9.82 6.66 5.93
CA ASN A 223 9.09 7.59 5.06
C ASN A 223 9.05 9.04 5.57
N SER A 224 9.38 9.29 6.84
CA SER A 224 9.35 10.62 7.47
C SER A 224 10.22 11.66 6.76
N GLY A 225 11.39 11.27 6.23
CA GLY A 225 12.26 12.17 5.46
C GLY A 225 11.70 12.54 4.08
N VAL A 226 10.90 11.67 3.48
CA VAL A 226 10.36 11.85 2.12
C VAL A 226 9.22 12.88 2.11
N GLU A 227 8.40 12.91 3.16
CA GLU A 227 7.33 13.91 3.33
C GLU A 227 7.90 15.33 3.43
N LEU A 228 8.98 15.49 4.21
CA LEU A 228 9.65 16.78 4.37
C LEU A 228 10.21 17.28 3.03
N LEU A 229 10.86 16.39 2.28
CA LEU A 229 11.42 16.70 0.96
C LEU A 229 10.35 17.08 -0.06
N GLY A 230 9.24 16.34 -0.16
CA GLY A 230 8.15 16.69 -1.07
C GLY A 230 7.48 18.02 -0.73
N SER A 231 7.37 18.35 0.57
CA SER A 231 6.87 19.67 0.99
C SER A 231 7.84 20.80 0.65
N LEU A 232 9.15 20.54 0.73
CA LEU A 232 10.20 21.48 0.35
C LEU A 232 10.22 21.71 -1.16
N GLU A 233 10.07 20.66 -1.97
CA GLU A 233 9.96 20.76 -3.44
C GLU A 233 8.78 21.64 -3.85
N LYS A 234 7.58 21.40 -3.32
CA LYS A 234 6.41 22.26 -3.61
C LYS A 234 6.62 23.71 -3.19
N ARG A 235 7.27 23.95 -2.05
CA ARG A 235 7.61 25.31 -1.60
C ARG A 235 8.66 25.95 -2.49
N LEU A 236 9.62 25.18 -2.99
CA LEU A 236 10.64 25.65 -3.93
C LEU A 236 9.99 26.06 -5.25
N GLU A 237 9.12 25.23 -5.82
CA GLU A 237 8.36 25.55 -7.05
C GLU A 237 7.52 26.83 -6.87
N ALA A 238 6.85 26.99 -5.73
CA ALA A 238 6.08 28.19 -5.42
C ALA A 238 6.98 29.44 -5.31
N VAL A 239 8.16 29.31 -4.69
CA VAL A 239 9.14 30.40 -4.59
C VAL A 239 9.72 30.75 -5.96
N GLU A 240 10.02 29.77 -6.81
CA GLU A 240 10.50 30.00 -8.18
C GLU A 240 9.45 30.73 -9.02
N ALA A 241 8.18 30.33 -8.93
CA ALA A 241 7.07 31.02 -9.61
C ALA A 241 6.89 32.46 -9.08
N ALA A 242 6.99 32.66 -7.76
CA ALA A 242 6.94 33.99 -7.14
C ALA A 242 8.13 34.88 -7.57
N ASN A 243 9.34 34.32 -7.68
CA ASN A 243 10.51 35.05 -8.15
C ASN A 243 10.39 35.45 -9.62
N LYS A 244 9.84 34.58 -10.48
CA LYS A 244 9.61 34.90 -11.89
C LYS A 244 8.62 36.06 -12.04
N THR A 245 7.51 36.00 -11.32
CA THR A 245 6.50 37.07 -11.32
C THR A 245 7.04 38.38 -10.73
N ALA A 246 7.86 38.31 -9.67
CA ALA A 246 8.56 39.48 -9.11
C ALA A 246 9.55 40.09 -10.11
N ALA A 247 10.31 39.27 -10.84
CA ALA A 247 11.25 39.74 -11.87
C ALA A 247 10.53 40.42 -13.04
N GLU A 248 9.39 39.87 -13.48
CA GLU A 248 8.54 40.51 -14.50
C GLU A 248 7.92 41.83 -13.99
N GLY A 249 7.51 41.87 -12.72
CA GLY A 249 7.04 43.09 -12.06
C GLY A 249 8.12 44.18 -12.00
N ARG A 250 9.36 43.84 -11.65
CA ARG A 250 10.50 44.77 -11.65
C ARG A 250 10.74 45.37 -13.03
N LYS A 251 10.75 44.54 -14.09
CA LYS A 251 10.90 45.04 -15.47
C LYS A 251 9.81 46.05 -15.86
N LYS A 252 8.56 45.78 -15.48
CA LYS A 252 7.44 46.72 -15.74
C LYS A 252 7.59 48.01 -14.93
N ALA A 253 8.04 47.93 -13.68
CA ALA A 253 8.30 49.08 -12.83
C ALA A 253 9.44 49.95 -13.38
N ASP A 254 10.53 49.34 -13.86
CA ASP A 254 11.65 50.08 -14.48
C ASP A 254 11.19 50.83 -15.73
N VAL A 255 10.38 50.20 -16.58
CA VAL A 255 9.78 50.85 -17.77
C VAL A 255 8.87 52.01 -17.37
N ALA A 256 8.06 51.84 -16.32
CA ALA A 256 7.19 52.90 -15.83
C ALA A 256 7.99 54.07 -15.22
N GLY A 257 9.05 53.77 -14.47
CA GLY A 257 9.97 54.76 -13.88
C GLY A 257 10.67 55.58 -14.95
N ASN A 258 11.16 54.94 -16.01
CA ASN A 258 11.77 55.63 -17.15
C ASN A 258 10.77 56.57 -17.83
N LYS A 259 9.55 56.11 -18.12
CA LYS A 259 8.50 56.96 -18.71
C LYS A 259 8.10 58.14 -17.82
N ALA A 260 8.06 57.95 -16.50
CA ALA A 260 7.76 59.01 -15.56
C ALA A 260 8.88 60.07 -15.52
N SER A 261 10.14 59.64 -15.59
CA SER A 261 11.29 60.55 -15.72
C SER A 261 11.22 61.37 -17.02
N ASP A 262 10.87 60.73 -18.13
CA ASP A 262 10.70 61.41 -19.41
C ASP A 262 9.59 62.46 -19.35
N ALA A 263 8.43 62.11 -18.78
CA ALA A 263 7.32 63.04 -18.59
C ALA A 263 7.69 64.22 -17.68
N ALA A 264 8.43 63.98 -16.59
CA ALA A 264 8.92 65.04 -15.71
C ALA A 264 9.87 66.00 -16.46
N SER A 265 10.73 65.47 -17.33
CA SER A 265 11.62 66.29 -18.16
C SER A 265 10.84 67.16 -19.17
N ALA A 266 9.78 66.60 -19.79
CA ALA A 266 8.90 67.33 -20.70
C ALA A 266 8.10 68.44 -19.99
N VAL A 267 7.59 68.18 -18.79
CA VAL A 267 6.90 69.19 -17.97
C VAL A 267 7.86 70.33 -17.61
N LYS A 268 9.11 70.03 -17.23
CA LYS A 268 10.12 71.05 -16.96
C LYS A 268 10.41 71.92 -18.18
N ALA A 269 10.47 71.32 -19.38
CA ALA A 269 10.65 72.04 -20.64
C ALA A 269 9.45 72.89 -21.04
N LEU A 270 8.22 72.43 -20.78
CA LEU A 270 7.00 73.22 -21.00
C LEU A 270 6.93 74.41 -20.04
N LYS A 271 7.30 74.21 -18.77
CA LYS A 271 7.35 75.28 -17.77
C LYS A 271 8.31 76.39 -18.20
N SER A 272 9.52 76.06 -18.63
CA SER A 272 10.48 77.08 -19.09
C SER A 272 10.02 77.82 -20.36
N ARG A 273 9.35 77.13 -21.29
CA ARG A 273 8.71 77.78 -22.45
C ARG A 273 7.60 78.74 -22.05
N LEU A 274 6.77 78.35 -21.07
CA LEU A 274 5.69 79.20 -20.56
C LEU A 274 6.25 80.47 -19.91
N GLU A 275 7.29 80.34 -19.09
CA GLU A 275 8.00 81.47 -18.49
C GLU A 275 8.60 82.41 -19.55
N SER A 276 9.17 81.87 -20.63
CA SER A 276 9.68 82.68 -21.76
C SER A 276 8.57 83.40 -22.54
N LEU A 277 7.44 82.73 -22.78
CA LEU A 277 6.28 83.33 -23.43
C LEU A 277 5.67 84.44 -22.57
N ASP A 278 5.54 84.22 -21.26
CA ASP A 278 5.01 85.22 -20.33
C ASP A 278 5.91 86.47 -20.27
N ALA A 279 7.24 86.29 -20.32
CA ALA A 279 8.18 87.40 -20.46
C ALA A 279 7.98 88.17 -21.77
N LYS A 280 7.84 87.48 -22.90
CA LYS A 280 7.58 88.12 -24.22
C LYS A 280 6.25 88.87 -24.26
N VAL A 281 5.19 88.33 -23.65
CA VAL A 281 3.88 88.99 -23.58
C VAL A 281 3.98 90.27 -22.74
N LYS A 282 4.71 90.24 -21.62
CA LYS A 282 4.98 91.44 -20.81
C LYS A 282 5.77 92.50 -21.59
N ASP A 283 6.77 92.11 -22.37
CA ASP A 283 7.53 93.04 -23.22
C ASP A 283 6.67 93.65 -24.34
N LEU A 284 5.79 92.85 -24.96
CA LEU A 284 4.84 93.34 -25.96
C LEU A 284 3.78 94.28 -25.37
N ALA A 285 3.34 94.03 -24.14
CA ALA A 285 2.42 94.91 -23.43
C ALA A 285 3.06 96.28 -23.12
N LYS A 286 4.33 96.30 -22.72
CA LYS A 286 5.11 97.54 -22.54
C LYS A 286 5.28 98.31 -23.86
N ASN A 287 5.67 97.63 -24.94
CA ASN A 287 5.84 98.24 -26.26
C ASN A 287 4.53 98.78 -26.88
N LYS A 288 3.36 98.34 -26.40
CA LYS A 288 2.05 98.90 -26.78
C LYS A 288 1.71 100.17 -25.99
N GLN A 289 2.07 100.23 -24.71
CA GLN A 289 1.90 101.44 -23.90
C GLN A 289 2.82 102.59 -24.33
N ASP A 290 3.98 102.30 -24.93
CA ASP A 290 4.90 103.32 -25.46
C ASP A 290 4.49 103.85 -26.85
N LYS A 291 3.39 103.37 -27.43
CA LYS A 291 2.90 103.74 -28.78
C LYS A 291 1.53 104.46 -28.80
N GLU A 292 0.93 104.71 -27.64
CA GLU A 292 -0.24 105.59 -27.45
C GLU A 292 0.19 106.89 -26.79
#